data_AF-A0A1W6YYU3-F1
#
_entry.id   AF-A0A1W6YYU3-F1
#
_cell.length_a   1.000
_cell.length_b   1.000
_cell.length_c   1.000
_cell.angle_alpha   90.00
_cell.angle_beta   90.00
_cell.angle_gamma   90.00
#
_symmetry.space_group_name_H-M   'P 1'
#
loop_
_entity.id
_entity.type
_entity.pdbx_description
1 polymer ?
#
loop_
_entity_poly.entity_id
_entity_poly.type
_entity_poly.pdbx_seq_one_letter_code
_entity_poly.pdbx_strand_id
1 'polypeptide(L)'
;MEFVLSELCDQVMTARAAHKPLFICGGGSKAFYGNHRPLRPEDGHCLLDVTAYRGIVNYQPSELVVTVRAGTPLRELEAELAAQGQMLPFEPPHYGTSATVGGCVAAGLAGPRRMAVGSVRDFVLGVRLLDAHGRVLNFGGEVMKNVAGYDVSRLLAGSLGIFGVLLEVSLKVLPRPMMERSLRLQGTQSEALAAFATWRRLPMPVSAACWIPMGRDDLGEILVRLSGAPPAIDAAQARIGGEPVPDERAALLWQSLREQTHEFFDRSQPLWRIAVPPATAPMALGPTLIEWGGGQRWVSGQQEPASIRAAAQARGGHATLFRAASHRDVPRDGVFHPLAPGVATLTRRLKQELDPSGLFNPGRLTLEL
;
A
#
# COMPACT_ATOMS: atom_id res chain seq x y z
N MET A 1 7.22 -18.77 -20.79
CA MET A 1 7.52 -18.16 -19.47
C MET A 1 8.98 -18.27 -19.10
N GLU A 2 9.62 -19.43 -19.27
CA GLU A 2 11.07 -19.58 -19.08
C GLU A 2 11.89 -18.62 -19.96
N PHE A 3 11.47 -18.43 -21.22
CA PHE A 3 12.08 -17.43 -22.11
C PHE A 3 12.08 -16.01 -21.51
N VAL A 4 10.92 -15.55 -21.01
CA VAL A 4 10.79 -14.21 -20.39
C VAL A 4 11.67 -14.10 -19.13
N LEU A 5 11.74 -15.16 -18.32
CA LEU A 5 12.62 -15.18 -17.15
C LEU A 5 14.10 -15.09 -17.55
N SER A 6 14.51 -15.84 -18.58
CA SER A 6 15.88 -15.77 -19.11
C SER A 6 16.21 -14.36 -19.57
N GLU A 7 15.30 -13.71 -20.30
CA GLU A 7 15.49 -12.33 -20.77
C GLU A 7 15.65 -11.34 -19.62
N LEU A 8 14.84 -11.47 -18.55
CA LEU A 8 14.99 -10.66 -17.34
C LEU A 8 16.36 -10.89 -16.66
N CYS A 9 16.80 -12.14 -16.56
CA CYS A 9 18.13 -12.47 -16.01
C CYS A 9 19.25 -11.84 -16.86
N ASP A 10 19.16 -11.94 -18.18
CA ASP A 10 20.16 -11.39 -19.11
C ASP A 10 20.23 -9.86 -19.03
N GLN A 11 19.09 -9.19 -18.92
CA GLN A 11 19.03 -7.74 -18.72
C GLN A 11 19.67 -7.31 -17.39
N VAL A 12 19.40 -8.04 -16.30
CA VAL A 12 20.04 -7.81 -14.99
C VAL A 12 21.55 -7.98 -15.06
N MET A 13 22.01 -9.07 -15.66
CA MET A 13 23.44 -9.37 -15.78
C MET A 13 24.17 -8.37 -16.67
N THR A 14 23.53 -7.94 -17.77
CA THR A 14 24.06 -6.92 -18.68
C THR A 14 24.18 -5.57 -17.97
N ALA A 15 23.15 -5.14 -17.24
CA ALA A 15 23.16 -3.88 -16.51
C ALA A 15 24.22 -3.87 -15.41
N ARG A 16 24.34 -4.98 -14.67
CA ARG A 16 25.40 -5.17 -13.67
C ARG A 16 26.79 -5.08 -14.27
N ALA A 17 27.05 -5.79 -15.38
CA ALA A 17 28.35 -5.76 -16.06
C ALA A 17 28.69 -4.36 -16.59
N ALA A 18 27.68 -3.58 -16.99
CA ALA A 18 27.84 -2.21 -17.44
C ALA A 18 27.86 -1.16 -16.29
N HIS A 19 27.72 -1.57 -15.03
CA HIS A 19 27.55 -0.69 -13.87
C HIS A 19 26.41 0.34 -14.05
N LYS A 20 25.31 -0.08 -14.69
CA LYS A 20 24.14 0.78 -14.92
C LYS A 20 23.00 0.37 -14.01
N PRO A 21 22.32 1.33 -13.36
CA PRO A 21 21.18 1.00 -12.50
C PRO A 21 20.02 0.43 -13.32
N LEU A 22 19.10 -0.26 -12.66
CA LEU A 22 17.85 -0.74 -13.22
C LEU A 22 16.66 -0.15 -12.47
N PHE A 23 15.72 0.39 -13.22
CA PHE A 23 14.44 0.89 -12.75
C PHE A 23 13.37 -0.16 -13.02
N ILE A 24 12.95 -0.86 -11.98
CA ILE A 24 11.95 -1.93 -12.11
C ILE A 24 10.58 -1.30 -12.30
N CYS A 25 9.87 -1.74 -13.33
CA CYS A 25 8.53 -1.27 -13.65
C CYS A 25 7.59 -2.45 -13.91
N GLY A 26 6.46 -2.46 -13.20
CA GLY A 26 5.27 -3.20 -13.64
C GLY A 26 4.50 -2.34 -14.65
N GLY A 27 3.18 -2.18 -14.48
CA GLY A 27 2.43 -1.28 -15.37
C GLY A 27 2.48 0.21 -15.01
N GLY A 28 3.44 0.67 -14.21
CA GLY A 28 3.71 2.11 -14.00
C GLY A 28 2.66 2.94 -13.22
N SER A 29 1.51 2.38 -12.82
CA SER A 29 0.41 3.10 -12.13
C SER A 29 0.80 3.84 -10.83
N LYS A 30 1.93 3.46 -10.21
CA LYS A 30 2.44 4.01 -8.94
C LYS A 30 3.77 4.75 -9.11
N ALA A 31 4.11 5.19 -10.32
CA ALA A 31 5.36 5.91 -10.58
C ALA A 31 5.51 7.19 -9.76
N PHE A 32 4.40 7.81 -9.36
CA PHE A 32 4.40 9.00 -8.49
C PHE A 32 4.86 8.75 -7.05
N TYR A 33 4.87 7.48 -6.60
CA TYR A 33 5.14 7.12 -5.21
C TYR A 33 6.61 6.72 -5.00
N GLY A 34 7.19 7.24 -3.93
CA GLY A 34 8.61 7.11 -3.61
C GLY A 34 9.42 8.33 -4.02
N ASN A 35 10.72 8.32 -3.72
CA ASN A 35 11.61 9.37 -4.20
C ASN A 35 11.66 9.30 -5.72
N HIS A 36 11.29 10.40 -6.37
CA HIS A 36 11.26 10.48 -7.81
C HIS A 36 12.57 11.07 -8.34
N ARG A 37 13.35 10.27 -9.05
CA ARG A 37 14.32 10.79 -10.03
C ARG A 37 13.69 10.64 -11.42
N PRO A 38 13.55 11.73 -12.20
CA PRO A 38 13.13 11.62 -13.59
C PRO A 38 14.09 10.69 -14.35
N LEU A 39 13.54 9.70 -15.05
CA LEU A 39 14.29 8.92 -16.02
C LEU A 39 14.82 9.89 -17.06
N ARG A 40 16.13 9.92 -17.24
CA ARG A 40 16.76 10.71 -18.30
C ARG A 40 16.78 9.89 -19.59
N PRO A 41 16.91 10.50 -20.77
CA PRO A 41 17.03 9.76 -22.03
C PRO A 41 18.16 8.71 -22.00
N GLU A 42 19.26 9.01 -21.30
CA GLU A 42 20.35 8.08 -21.04
C GLU A 42 20.02 6.94 -20.07
N ASP A 43 18.89 7.00 -19.35
CA ASP A 43 18.39 5.92 -18.48
C ASP A 43 17.38 5.01 -19.25
N GLY A 44 17.07 5.28 -20.52
CA GLY A 44 16.02 4.55 -21.27
C GLY A 44 16.29 3.05 -21.44
N HIS A 45 17.56 2.64 -21.46
CA HIS A 45 17.99 1.23 -21.47
C HIS A 45 18.10 0.61 -20.08
N CYS A 46 17.73 1.36 -19.02
CA CYS A 46 17.78 0.94 -17.64
C CYS A 46 16.39 0.55 -17.10
N LEU A 47 15.33 0.61 -17.91
CA LEU A 47 13.99 0.19 -17.49
C LEU A 47 13.85 -1.33 -17.60
N LEU A 48 13.55 -1.98 -16.46
CA LEU A 48 13.26 -3.41 -16.42
C LEU A 48 11.74 -3.62 -16.32
N ASP A 49 11.11 -3.92 -17.45
CA ASP A 49 9.67 -4.19 -17.53
C ASP A 49 9.35 -5.65 -17.16
N VAL A 50 8.58 -5.84 -16.09
CA VAL A 50 8.18 -7.17 -15.61
C VAL A 50 6.79 -7.61 -16.07
N THR A 51 6.06 -6.78 -16.84
CA THR A 51 4.67 -7.05 -17.23
C THR A 51 4.50 -8.29 -18.10
N ALA A 52 5.51 -8.65 -18.89
CA ALA A 52 5.52 -9.88 -19.68
C ALA A 52 5.57 -11.15 -18.80
N TYR A 53 6.14 -11.07 -17.59
CA TYR A 53 6.19 -12.18 -16.64
C TYR A 53 4.88 -12.26 -15.84
N ARG A 54 3.81 -12.73 -16.49
CA ARG A 54 2.44 -12.76 -15.96
C ARG A 54 1.77 -14.13 -15.97
N GLY A 55 0.67 -14.24 -15.22
CA GLY A 55 -0.15 -15.44 -15.06
C GLY A 55 -0.15 -15.97 -13.62
N ILE A 56 -1.21 -16.69 -13.28
CA ILE A 56 -1.32 -17.44 -12.02
C ILE A 56 -0.47 -18.71 -12.16
N VAL A 57 0.36 -18.98 -11.15
CA VAL A 57 1.26 -20.15 -11.11
C VAL A 57 0.56 -21.31 -10.41
N ASN A 58 -0.06 -21.03 -9.28
CA ASN A 58 -0.80 -21.99 -8.46
C ASN A 58 -1.95 -21.27 -7.78
N TYR A 59 -3.13 -21.88 -7.70
CA TYR A 59 -4.24 -21.36 -6.93
C TYR A 59 -4.94 -22.51 -6.21
N GLN A 60 -4.98 -22.43 -4.88
CA GLN A 60 -5.63 -23.40 -4.01
C GLN A 60 -6.74 -22.70 -3.23
N PRO A 61 -7.97 -22.62 -3.80
CA PRO A 61 -9.08 -21.91 -3.16
C PRO A 61 -9.43 -22.44 -1.77
N SER A 62 -9.36 -23.76 -1.54
CA SER A 62 -9.62 -24.37 -0.22
C SER A 62 -8.60 -23.94 0.84
N GLU A 63 -7.35 -23.76 0.45
CA GLU A 63 -6.25 -23.36 1.32
C GLU A 63 -6.14 -21.83 1.49
N LEU A 64 -6.94 -21.06 0.72
CA LEU A 64 -6.88 -19.60 0.69
C LEU A 64 -5.49 -19.06 0.30
N VAL A 65 -4.82 -19.73 -0.64
CA VAL A 65 -3.48 -19.35 -1.11
C VAL A 65 -3.46 -19.27 -2.64
N VAL A 66 -2.85 -18.20 -3.15
CA VAL A 66 -2.58 -18.02 -4.58
C VAL A 66 -1.12 -17.61 -4.79
N THR A 67 -0.43 -18.27 -5.72
CA THR A 67 0.90 -17.91 -6.20
C THR A 67 0.77 -17.36 -7.61
N VAL A 68 1.23 -16.12 -7.81
CA VAL A 68 1.00 -15.36 -9.04
C VAL A 68 2.27 -14.65 -9.47
N ARG A 69 2.50 -14.56 -10.78
CA ARG A 69 3.65 -13.85 -11.33
C ARG A 69 3.48 -12.34 -11.20
N ALA A 70 4.57 -11.63 -10.94
CA ALA A 70 4.59 -10.21 -10.59
C ALA A 70 4.05 -9.28 -11.70
N GLY A 71 4.17 -9.66 -12.97
CA GLY A 71 3.63 -8.94 -14.11
C GLY A 71 2.12 -9.08 -14.29
N THR A 72 1.46 -9.97 -13.54
CA THR A 72 0.02 -10.21 -13.67
C THR A 72 -0.77 -8.94 -13.32
N PRO A 73 -1.68 -8.48 -14.19
CA PRO A 73 -2.58 -7.39 -13.88
C PRO A 73 -3.40 -7.68 -12.63
N LEU A 74 -3.43 -6.74 -11.69
CA LEU A 74 -4.08 -6.89 -10.40
C LEU A 74 -5.58 -7.20 -10.56
N ARG A 75 -6.24 -6.54 -11.51
CA ARG A 75 -7.64 -6.78 -11.86
C ARG A 75 -7.94 -8.21 -12.33
N GLU A 76 -6.99 -8.88 -12.99
CA GLU A 76 -7.18 -10.25 -13.47
C GLU A 76 -7.15 -11.21 -12.28
N LEU A 77 -6.23 -11.01 -11.34
CA LEU A 77 -6.21 -11.75 -10.09
C LEU A 77 -7.49 -11.50 -9.28
N GLU A 78 -7.91 -10.25 -9.11
CA GLU A 78 -9.13 -9.94 -8.35
C GLU A 78 -10.38 -10.58 -8.97
N ALA A 79 -10.48 -10.63 -10.30
CA ALA A 79 -11.58 -11.30 -11.00
C ALA A 79 -11.58 -12.81 -10.74
N GLU A 80 -10.42 -13.47 -10.82
CA GLU A 80 -10.29 -14.90 -10.52
C GLU A 80 -10.68 -15.22 -9.07
N LEU A 81 -10.19 -14.42 -8.11
CA LEU A 81 -10.56 -14.58 -6.70
C LEU A 81 -12.06 -14.36 -6.50
N ALA A 82 -12.64 -13.34 -7.14
CA ALA A 82 -14.07 -13.04 -7.02
C ALA A 82 -14.95 -14.19 -7.56
N ALA A 83 -14.51 -14.88 -8.62
CA ALA A 83 -15.19 -16.06 -9.15
C ALA A 83 -15.27 -17.22 -8.14
N GLN A 84 -14.30 -17.29 -7.21
CA GLN A 84 -14.30 -18.26 -6.10
C GLN A 84 -14.88 -17.68 -4.79
N GLY A 85 -15.52 -16.51 -4.83
CA GLY A 85 -16.05 -15.85 -3.64
C GLY A 85 -14.96 -15.38 -2.66
N GLN A 86 -13.75 -15.11 -3.16
CA GLN A 86 -12.57 -14.68 -2.39
C GLN A 86 -12.14 -13.26 -2.79
N MET A 87 -11.20 -12.70 -2.02
CA MET A 87 -10.69 -11.35 -2.23
C MET A 87 -9.27 -11.19 -1.68
N LEU A 88 -8.56 -10.17 -2.18
CA LEU A 88 -7.38 -9.61 -1.53
C LEU A 88 -7.83 -8.74 -0.34
N PRO A 89 -7.54 -9.13 0.91
CA PRO A 89 -8.18 -8.56 2.09
C PRO A 89 -7.74 -7.13 2.39
N PHE A 90 -6.52 -6.76 2.02
CA PHE A 90 -5.98 -5.41 2.22
C PHE A 90 -6.49 -4.39 1.19
N GLU A 91 -7.36 -4.78 0.25
CA GLU A 91 -8.00 -3.91 -0.75
C GLU A 91 -7.01 -2.99 -1.48
N PRO A 92 -6.09 -3.53 -2.28
CA PRO A 92 -5.02 -2.74 -2.87
C PRO A 92 -5.52 -1.62 -3.78
N PRO A 93 -4.94 -0.40 -3.67
CA PRO A 93 -5.23 0.65 -4.62
C PRO A 93 -4.55 0.40 -5.96
N HIS A 94 -5.27 0.68 -7.04
CA HIS A 94 -4.78 0.48 -8.40
C HIS A 94 -4.03 1.70 -8.91
N TYR A 95 -4.63 2.89 -8.75
CA TYR A 95 -4.21 4.16 -9.34
C TYR A 95 -4.09 4.11 -10.87
N GLY A 96 -4.98 3.34 -11.52
CA GLY A 96 -5.02 3.16 -12.97
C GLY A 96 -5.27 1.72 -13.37
N THR A 97 -5.51 1.48 -14.67
CA THR A 97 -5.89 0.16 -15.19
C THR A 97 -4.72 -0.82 -15.34
N SER A 98 -3.49 -0.32 -15.24
CA SER A 98 -2.24 -1.06 -15.47
C SER A 98 -1.58 -1.57 -14.19
N ALA A 99 -2.23 -1.52 -13.03
CA ALA A 99 -1.66 -2.05 -11.79
C ALA A 99 -1.32 -3.55 -11.93
N THR A 100 -0.13 -3.96 -11.47
CA THR A 100 0.29 -5.36 -11.43
C THR A 100 0.46 -5.85 -10.00
N VAL A 101 0.42 -7.17 -9.79
CA VAL A 101 0.60 -7.77 -8.46
C VAL A 101 1.96 -7.42 -7.86
N GLY A 102 3.03 -7.51 -8.65
CA GLY A 102 4.38 -7.13 -8.20
C GLY A 102 4.46 -5.66 -7.80
N GLY A 103 3.86 -4.76 -8.59
CA GLY A 103 3.80 -3.34 -8.26
C GLY A 103 2.97 -3.05 -7.01
N CYS A 104 1.88 -3.80 -6.78
CA CYS A 104 1.09 -3.73 -5.56
C CYS A 104 1.91 -4.11 -4.32
N VAL A 105 2.61 -5.24 -4.38
CA VAL A 105 3.41 -5.75 -3.26
C VAL A 105 4.61 -4.83 -3.01
N ALA A 106 5.35 -4.46 -4.05
CA ALA A 106 6.51 -3.56 -3.94
C ALA A 106 6.12 -2.19 -3.38
N ALA A 107 4.94 -1.65 -3.71
CA ALA A 107 4.48 -0.38 -3.16
C ALA A 107 3.97 -0.49 -1.71
N GLY A 108 3.52 -1.68 -1.27
CA GLY A 108 3.06 -1.93 0.09
C GLY A 108 1.83 -1.09 0.50
N LEU A 109 1.07 -0.60 -0.47
CA LEU A 109 -0.11 0.24 -0.24
C LEU A 109 -1.35 -0.64 -0.03
N ALA A 110 -2.24 -0.19 0.86
CA ALA A 110 -3.47 -0.90 1.22
C ALA A 110 -4.64 0.09 1.26
N GLY A 111 -5.85 -0.42 1.06
CA GLY A 111 -7.08 0.34 1.05
C GLY A 111 -7.79 0.40 2.40
N PRO A 112 -9.08 0.76 2.40
CA PRO A 112 -9.84 1.03 3.62
C PRO A 112 -9.87 -0.13 4.62
N ARG A 113 -9.93 -1.39 4.16
CA ARG A 113 -9.98 -2.57 5.05
C ARG A 113 -8.72 -2.82 5.87
N ARG A 114 -7.59 -2.16 5.56
CA ARG A 114 -6.31 -2.36 6.26
C ARG A 114 -6.46 -2.35 7.79
N MET A 115 -7.31 -1.46 8.32
CA MET A 115 -7.51 -1.30 9.76
C MET A 115 -8.06 -2.56 10.46
N ALA A 116 -8.81 -3.39 9.74
CA ALA A 116 -9.47 -4.56 10.30
C ALA A 116 -8.66 -5.85 10.09
N VAL A 117 -7.89 -5.95 9.00
CA VAL A 117 -7.26 -7.21 8.58
C VAL A 117 -5.73 -7.14 8.45
N GLY A 118 -5.15 -5.94 8.42
CA GLY A 118 -3.72 -5.75 8.20
C GLY A 118 -3.36 -5.24 6.81
N SER A 119 -2.06 -5.07 6.60
CA SER A 119 -1.43 -4.55 5.38
C SER A 119 -0.98 -5.65 4.43
N VAL A 120 -0.56 -5.28 3.22
CA VAL A 120 -0.08 -6.23 2.19
C VAL A 120 0.92 -7.24 2.75
N ARG A 121 1.89 -6.79 3.55
CA ARG A 121 2.94 -7.65 4.14
C ARG A 121 2.36 -8.79 4.98
N ASP A 122 1.22 -8.57 5.63
CA ASP A 122 0.64 -9.55 6.54
C ASP A 122 0.00 -10.73 5.76
N PHE A 123 -0.17 -10.55 4.45
CA PHE A 123 -0.71 -11.54 3.51
C PHE A 123 0.32 -12.09 2.52
N VAL A 124 1.58 -11.64 2.56
CA VAL A 124 2.67 -12.25 1.77
C VAL A 124 3.18 -13.50 2.51
N LEU A 125 3.06 -14.65 1.85
CA LEU A 125 3.50 -15.96 2.37
C LEU A 125 4.87 -16.36 1.84
N GLY A 126 5.15 -15.99 0.58
CA GLY A 126 6.40 -16.31 -0.08
C GLY A 126 6.63 -15.46 -1.32
N VAL A 127 7.89 -15.36 -1.73
CA VAL A 127 8.32 -14.57 -2.89
C VAL A 127 9.45 -15.30 -3.61
N ARG A 128 9.40 -15.32 -4.94
CA ARG A 128 10.56 -15.58 -5.79
C ARG A 128 11.15 -14.26 -6.26
N LEU A 129 12.43 -14.04 -5.98
CA LEU A 129 13.14 -12.78 -6.21
C LEU A 129 14.30 -13.01 -7.17
N LEU A 130 14.45 -12.16 -8.19
CA LEU A 130 15.66 -12.07 -8.99
C LEU A 130 16.64 -11.10 -8.34
N ASP A 131 17.82 -11.59 -7.96
CA ASP A 131 18.88 -10.78 -7.35
C ASP A 131 19.79 -10.11 -8.38
N ALA A 132 20.73 -9.28 -7.93
CA ALA A 132 21.66 -8.56 -8.80
C ALA A 132 22.65 -9.49 -9.53
N HIS A 133 22.77 -10.75 -9.11
CA HIS A 133 23.62 -11.76 -9.73
C HIS A 133 22.88 -12.60 -10.78
N GLY A 134 21.64 -12.23 -11.12
CA GLY A 134 20.81 -12.98 -12.07
C GLY A 134 20.32 -14.31 -11.50
N ARG A 135 20.41 -14.52 -10.18
CA ARG A 135 19.96 -15.74 -9.51
C ARG A 135 18.53 -15.56 -9.02
N VAL A 136 17.75 -16.64 -9.12
CA VAL A 136 16.40 -16.69 -8.56
C VAL A 136 16.47 -17.23 -7.13
N LEU A 137 16.13 -16.38 -6.17
CA LEU A 137 16.06 -16.69 -4.76
C LEU A 137 14.61 -16.98 -4.37
N ASN A 138 14.39 -17.94 -3.47
CA ASN A 138 13.07 -18.26 -2.95
C ASN A 138 13.03 -17.93 -1.45
N PHE A 139 12.04 -17.12 -1.04
CA PHE A 139 11.84 -16.73 0.35
C PHE A 139 10.43 -17.10 0.81
N GLY A 140 10.30 -17.62 2.02
CA GLY A 140 9.02 -18.08 2.56
C GLY A 140 8.54 -19.38 1.88
N GLY A 141 7.23 -19.59 1.88
CA GLY A 141 6.60 -20.77 1.28
C GLY A 141 5.07 -20.68 1.31
N GLU A 142 4.39 -21.60 0.64
CA GLU A 142 2.92 -21.60 0.57
C GLU A 142 2.23 -22.00 1.89
N VAL A 143 3.00 -22.49 2.87
CA VAL A 143 2.47 -22.98 4.16
C VAL A 143 2.37 -21.88 5.22
N MET A 144 1.28 -21.86 6.00
CA MET A 144 1.01 -20.83 7.01
C MET A 144 1.98 -20.83 8.22
N LYS A 145 2.82 -21.86 8.36
CA LYS A 145 3.82 -21.95 9.44
C LYS A 145 5.24 -22.00 8.85
N ASN A 146 5.88 -20.84 8.77
CA ASN A 146 7.31 -20.72 8.47
C ASN A 146 8.05 -20.37 9.77
N VAL A 147 8.63 -21.37 10.44
CA VAL A 147 9.16 -21.25 11.82
C VAL A 147 10.70 -21.17 11.86
N ALA A 148 11.37 -21.02 10.72
CA ALA A 148 12.83 -20.91 10.65
C ALA A 148 13.28 -19.73 9.78
N GLY A 149 14.22 -18.94 10.31
CA GLY A 149 14.88 -17.84 9.59
C GLY A 149 14.19 -16.48 9.68
N TYR A 150 14.79 -15.48 9.03
CA TYR A 150 14.23 -14.14 8.91
C TYR A 150 13.15 -14.10 7.82
N ASP A 151 12.06 -13.37 8.09
CA ASP A 151 10.94 -13.24 7.15
C ASP A 151 11.24 -12.20 6.05
N VAL A 152 12.11 -12.58 5.11
CA VAL A 152 12.48 -11.75 3.96
C VAL A 152 11.29 -11.50 3.03
N SER A 153 10.36 -12.45 2.92
CA SER A 153 9.13 -12.31 2.13
C SER A 153 8.32 -11.07 2.53
N ARG A 154 8.12 -10.86 3.84
CA ARG A 154 7.40 -9.68 4.33
C ARG A 154 8.19 -8.38 4.22
N LEU A 155 9.53 -8.44 4.32
CA LEU A 155 10.40 -7.28 4.11
C LEU A 155 10.27 -6.71 2.68
N LEU A 156 10.05 -7.57 1.69
CA LEU A 156 9.95 -7.15 0.28
C LEU A 156 8.67 -6.34 0.00
N ALA A 157 7.62 -6.50 0.81
CA ALA A 157 6.42 -5.69 0.70
C ALA A 157 6.68 -4.24 1.13
N GLY A 158 6.46 -3.27 0.25
CA GLY A 158 6.79 -1.86 0.48
C GLY A 158 8.27 -1.51 0.25
N SER A 159 9.09 -2.44 -0.24
CA SER A 159 10.51 -2.20 -0.54
C SER A 159 10.74 -1.34 -1.79
N LEU A 160 9.71 -1.10 -2.60
CA LEU A 160 9.81 -0.42 -3.89
C LEU A 160 10.85 -1.05 -4.83
N GLY A 161 11.11 -2.35 -4.68
CA GLY A 161 12.02 -3.12 -5.54
C GLY A 161 13.50 -2.84 -5.31
N ILE A 162 13.89 -2.15 -4.22
CA ILE A 162 15.31 -1.84 -3.98
C ILE A 162 16.17 -3.07 -3.69
N PHE A 163 15.57 -4.22 -3.35
CA PHE A 163 16.30 -5.44 -3.00
C PHE A 163 16.36 -6.47 -4.14
N GLY A 164 15.67 -6.22 -5.26
CA GLY A 164 15.55 -7.19 -6.36
C GLY A 164 14.20 -7.14 -7.05
N VAL A 165 14.09 -7.94 -8.10
CA VAL A 165 12.89 -8.01 -8.94
C VAL A 165 11.95 -9.08 -8.39
N LEU A 166 10.75 -8.70 -7.98
CA LEU A 166 9.71 -9.68 -7.65
C LEU A 166 9.34 -10.44 -8.93
N LEU A 167 9.47 -11.76 -8.92
CA LEU A 167 9.07 -12.64 -10.02
C LEU A 167 7.73 -13.29 -9.74
N GLU A 168 7.58 -13.90 -8.56
CA GLU A 168 6.36 -14.59 -8.12
C GLU A 168 6.07 -14.22 -6.68
N VAL A 169 4.79 -14.08 -6.35
CA VAL A 169 4.33 -13.78 -4.99
C VAL A 169 3.24 -14.78 -4.62
N SER A 170 3.42 -15.43 -3.47
CA SER A 170 2.41 -16.26 -2.82
C SER A 170 1.68 -15.42 -1.79
N LEU A 171 0.36 -15.30 -1.96
CA LEU A 171 -0.52 -14.45 -1.15
C LEU A 171 -1.56 -15.31 -0.44
N LYS A 172 -1.79 -15.00 0.83
CA LYS A 172 -2.99 -15.41 1.54
C LYS A 172 -4.17 -14.55 1.08
N VAL A 173 -5.25 -15.19 0.66
CA VAL A 173 -6.51 -14.54 0.32
C VAL A 173 -7.55 -14.80 1.41
N LEU A 174 -8.69 -14.13 1.39
CA LEU A 174 -9.79 -14.40 2.32
C LEU A 174 -11.11 -14.55 1.57
N PRO A 175 -12.08 -15.29 2.12
CA PRO A 175 -13.45 -15.25 1.63
C PRO A 175 -14.00 -13.82 1.64
N ARG A 176 -14.86 -13.50 0.68
CA ARG A 176 -15.66 -12.28 0.71
C ARG A 176 -16.64 -12.35 1.89
N PRO A 177 -16.92 -11.23 2.56
CA PRO A 177 -17.90 -11.19 3.63
C PRO A 177 -19.29 -11.55 3.09
N MET A 178 -20.12 -12.19 3.92
CA MET A 178 -21.50 -12.57 3.57
C MET A 178 -22.35 -11.35 3.21
N MET A 179 -22.16 -10.26 3.93
CA MET A 179 -22.82 -8.99 3.70
C MET A 179 -21.87 -7.85 4.07
N GLU A 180 -22.02 -6.73 3.38
CA GLU A 180 -21.46 -5.45 3.79
C GLU A 180 -22.57 -4.42 3.91
N ARG A 181 -22.44 -3.50 4.86
CA ARG A 181 -23.34 -2.35 4.97
C ARG A 181 -22.55 -1.13 5.37
N SER A 182 -22.79 -0.01 4.73
CA SER A 182 -22.17 1.26 5.11
C SER A 182 -23.18 2.20 5.76
N LEU A 183 -22.74 2.90 6.80
CA LEU A 183 -23.53 3.89 7.52
C LEU A 183 -22.80 5.23 7.43
N ARG A 184 -23.56 6.31 7.27
CA ARG A 184 -23.04 7.67 7.38
C ARG A 184 -23.55 8.33 8.66
N LEU A 185 -22.68 9.11 9.29
CA LEU A 185 -23.02 10.02 10.38
C LEU A 185 -22.40 11.38 10.07
N GLN A 186 -22.87 12.42 10.76
CA GLN A 186 -22.21 13.71 10.77
C GLN A 186 -21.53 13.91 12.12
N GLY A 187 -20.39 14.59 12.10
CA GLY A 187 -19.69 14.95 13.31
C GLY A 187 -18.41 15.72 13.03
N THR A 188 -17.92 16.37 14.06
CA THR A 188 -16.61 17.02 14.06
C THR A 188 -15.48 16.01 13.91
N GLN A 189 -14.28 16.48 13.56
CA GLN A 189 -13.09 15.63 13.52
C GLN A 189 -12.85 14.90 14.86
N SER A 190 -13.09 15.59 15.98
CA SER A 190 -12.91 15.04 17.33
C SER A 190 -13.96 13.96 17.66
N GLU A 191 -15.22 14.20 17.32
CA GLU A 191 -16.30 13.21 17.52
C GLU A 191 -16.07 11.95 16.70
N ALA A 192 -15.61 12.10 15.46
CA ALA A 192 -15.24 10.97 14.61
C ALA A 192 -14.14 10.10 15.23
N LEU A 193 -13.07 10.72 15.73
CA LEU A 193 -11.98 10.00 16.42
C LEU A 193 -12.46 9.29 17.68
N ALA A 194 -13.35 9.92 18.45
CA ALA A 194 -13.96 9.30 19.63
C ALA A 194 -14.85 8.11 19.27
N ALA A 195 -15.63 8.22 18.18
CA ALA A 195 -16.44 7.13 17.65
C ALA A 195 -15.55 5.96 17.20
N PHE A 196 -14.49 6.22 16.43
CA PHE A 196 -13.54 5.19 16.00
C PHE A 196 -12.86 4.48 17.18
N ALA A 197 -12.44 5.23 18.21
CA ALA A 197 -11.87 4.65 19.41
C ALA A 197 -12.86 3.78 20.18
N THR A 198 -14.14 4.16 20.20
CA THR A 198 -15.21 3.38 20.82
C THR A 198 -15.46 2.09 20.06
N TRP A 199 -15.63 2.14 18.73
CA TRP A 199 -15.89 0.94 17.93
C TRP A 199 -14.74 -0.07 17.99
N ARG A 200 -13.49 0.39 18.05
CA ARG A 200 -12.31 -0.49 18.16
C ARG A 200 -12.23 -1.27 19.48
N ARG A 201 -12.86 -0.76 20.55
CA ARG A 201 -12.90 -1.42 21.87
C ARG A 201 -14.04 -2.42 22.01
N LEU A 202 -14.88 -2.54 21.00
CA LEU A 202 -16.08 -3.36 21.01
C LEU A 202 -15.95 -4.46 19.96
N PRO A 203 -16.63 -5.61 20.14
CA PRO A 203 -16.65 -6.69 19.16
C PRO A 203 -17.57 -6.32 17.97
N MET A 204 -17.25 -5.23 17.28
CA MET A 204 -18.01 -4.69 16.17
C MET A 204 -17.42 -5.19 14.84
N PRO A 205 -18.23 -5.58 13.85
CA PRO A 205 -17.76 -6.03 12.54
C PRO A 205 -17.31 -4.87 11.64
N VAL A 206 -16.63 -3.85 12.20
CA VAL A 206 -16.15 -2.69 11.44
C VAL A 206 -14.97 -3.11 10.57
N SER A 207 -15.16 -3.06 9.26
CA SER A 207 -14.11 -3.36 8.30
C SER A 207 -13.40 -2.13 7.77
N ALA A 208 -14.07 -0.98 7.69
CA ALA A 208 -13.46 0.30 7.31
C ALA A 208 -14.16 1.47 8.01
N ALA A 209 -13.42 2.55 8.25
CA ALA A 209 -13.94 3.78 8.81
C ALA A 209 -13.10 4.98 8.37
N CYS A 210 -13.76 6.06 7.95
CA CYS A 210 -13.13 7.31 7.58
C CYS A 210 -13.95 8.52 8.03
N TRP A 211 -13.29 9.67 8.13
CA TRP A 211 -13.92 10.97 8.31
C TRP A 211 -13.46 11.91 7.20
N ILE A 212 -14.43 12.53 6.52
CA ILE A 212 -14.24 13.39 5.36
C ILE A 212 -14.69 14.80 5.75
N PRO A 213 -13.84 15.83 5.65
CA PRO A 213 -14.23 17.19 6.02
C PRO A 213 -15.31 17.73 5.08
N MET A 214 -16.29 18.44 5.64
CA MET A 214 -17.36 19.12 4.90
C MET A 214 -17.29 20.62 5.17
N GLY A 215 -16.98 21.41 4.14
CA GLY A 215 -16.92 22.87 4.27
C GLY A 215 -15.76 23.34 5.15
N ARG A 216 -15.97 24.40 5.94
CA ARG A 216 -14.91 25.09 6.70
C ARG A 216 -15.00 24.92 8.23
N ASP A 217 -16.10 24.41 8.77
CA ASP A 217 -16.43 24.53 10.21
C ASP A 217 -16.11 23.26 11.04
N ASP A 218 -15.01 22.57 10.75
CA ASP A 218 -14.58 21.29 11.38
C ASP A 218 -15.62 20.15 11.38
N LEU A 219 -16.78 20.36 10.76
CA LEU A 219 -17.81 19.35 10.52
C LEU A 219 -17.39 18.47 9.35
N GLY A 220 -17.80 17.21 9.40
CA GLY A 220 -17.54 16.26 8.33
C GLY A 220 -18.46 15.07 8.36
N GLU A 221 -18.33 14.24 7.33
CA GLU A 221 -19.02 12.97 7.20
C GLU A 221 -18.17 11.86 7.81
N ILE A 222 -18.75 11.10 8.73
CA ILE A 222 -18.20 9.85 9.25
C ILE A 222 -18.81 8.73 8.44
N LEU A 223 -17.98 8.00 7.70
CA LEU A 223 -18.40 6.81 6.96
C LEU A 223 -17.81 5.57 7.62
N VAL A 224 -18.65 4.57 7.89
CA VAL A 224 -18.24 3.29 8.47
C VAL A 224 -18.81 2.13 7.66
N ARG A 225 -17.98 1.13 7.36
CA ARG A 225 -18.37 -0.11 6.70
C ARG A 225 -18.34 -1.25 7.70
N LEU A 226 -19.46 -1.98 7.75
CA LEU A 226 -19.63 -3.21 8.50
C LEU A 226 -19.53 -4.38 7.53
N SER A 227 -18.81 -5.45 7.89
CA SER A 227 -18.68 -6.64 7.06
C SER A 227 -18.74 -7.90 7.91
N GLY A 228 -19.64 -8.83 7.57
CA GLY A 228 -19.82 -10.06 8.35
C GLY A 228 -21.17 -10.72 8.11
N ALA A 229 -21.61 -11.51 9.08
CA ALA A 229 -22.93 -12.16 9.04
C ALA A 229 -24.05 -11.12 9.30
N PRO A 230 -25.24 -11.27 8.69
CA PRO A 230 -26.33 -10.31 8.82
C PRO A 230 -26.70 -9.93 10.26
N PRO A 231 -26.86 -10.87 11.23
CA PRO A 231 -27.22 -10.51 12.60
C PRO A 231 -26.17 -9.64 13.30
N ALA A 232 -24.88 -9.84 13.01
CA ALA A 232 -23.81 -9.04 13.57
C ALA A 232 -23.82 -7.61 13.01
N ILE A 233 -24.15 -7.47 11.72
CA ILE A 233 -24.28 -6.16 11.07
C ILE A 233 -25.50 -5.40 11.61
N ASP A 234 -26.65 -6.06 11.75
CA ASP A 234 -27.86 -5.42 12.25
C ASP A 234 -27.69 -4.93 13.70
N ALA A 235 -27.08 -5.75 14.56
CA ALA A 235 -26.75 -5.35 15.94
C ALA A 235 -25.77 -4.17 15.98
N ALA A 236 -24.75 -4.18 15.11
CA ALA A 236 -23.78 -3.11 15.00
C ALA A 236 -24.41 -1.80 14.48
N GLN A 237 -25.29 -1.89 13.49
CA GLN A 237 -26.03 -0.73 12.97
C GLN A 237 -26.91 -0.10 14.05
N ALA A 238 -27.69 -0.90 14.79
CA ALA A 238 -28.54 -0.39 15.86
C ALA A 238 -27.73 0.37 16.92
N ARG A 239 -26.49 -0.07 17.17
CA ARG A 239 -25.59 0.54 18.15
C ARG A 239 -24.85 1.77 17.62
N ILE A 240 -24.45 1.79 16.34
CA ILE A 240 -23.77 2.93 15.72
C ILE A 240 -24.77 4.05 15.42
N GLY A 241 -25.97 3.71 14.97
CA GLY A 241 -26.92 4.67 14.40
C GLY A 241 -26.47 5.14 13.01
N GLY A 242 -26.87 6.36 12.64
CA GLY A 242 -26.60 6.94 11.34
C GLY A 242 -27.55 6.47 10.24
N GLU A 243 -27.37 7.05 9.05
CA GLU A 243 -28.18 6.72 7.88
C GLU A 243 -27.49 5.63 7.05
N PRO A 244 -28.20 4.55 6.69
CA PRO A 244 -27.69 3.58 5.73
C PRO A 244 -27.36 4.23 4.39
N VAL A 245 -26.21 3.88 3.83
CA VAL A 245 -25.81 4.27 2.48
C VAL A 245 -26.16 3.12 1.53
N PRO A 246 -26.90 3.36 0.43
CA PRO A 246 -27.18 2.33 -0.56
C PRO A 246 -25.90 1.67 -1.08
N ASP A 247 -25.91 0.34 -1.24
CA ASP A 247 -24.71 -0.46 -1.50
C ASP A 247 -23.91 0.01 -2.72
N GLU A 248 -24.56 0.37 -3.82
CA GLU A 248 -23.91 0.89 -5.02
C GLU A 248 -23.16 2.22 -4.74
N ARG A 249 -23.81 3.14 -4.00
CA ARG A 249 -23.18 4.41 -3.60
C ARG A 249 -22.03 4.16 -2.63
N ALA A 250 -22.21 3.26 -1.66
CA ALA A 250 -21.17 2.89 -0.72
C ALA A 250 -19.94 2.32 -1.43
N ALA A 251 -20.13 1.42 -2.40
CA ALA A 251 -19.06 0.85 -3.21
C ALA A 251 -18.27 1.93 -3.95
N LEU A 252 -18.95 2.88 -4.60
CA LEU A 252 -18.32 4.00 -5.29
C LEU A 252 -17.53 4.92 -4.34
N LEU A 253 -18.07 5.21 -3.16
CA LEU A 253 -17.39 6.04 -2.14
C LEU A 253 -16.11 5.35 -1.66
N TRP A 254 -16.17 4.10 -1.23
CA TRP A 254 -14.99 3.36 -0.78
C TRP A 254 -13.95 3.17 -1.89
N GLN A 255 -14.41 2.95 -3.13
CA GLN A 255 -13.52 2.93 -4.29
C GLN A 255 -12.85 4.28 -4.50
N SER A 256 -13.58 5.39 -4.38
CA SER A 256 -13.02 6.73 -4.57
C SER A 256 -11.97 7.10 -3.52
N LEU A 257 -12.12 6.60 -2.29
CA LEU A 257 -11.13 6.74 -1.23
C LEU A 257 -9.88 5.89 -1.51
N ARG A 258 -10.09 4.61 -1.86
CA ARG A 258 -9.02 3.67 -2.21
C ARG A 258 -8.18 4.19 -3.39
N GLU A 259 -8.84 4.62 -4.46
CA GLU A 259 -8.21 5.07 -5.70
C GLU A 259 -7.79 6.55 -5.67
N GLN A 260 -8.10 7.27 -4.59
CA GLN A 260 -7.88 8.71 -4.43
C GLN A 260 -8.48 9.55 -5.57
N THR A 261 -9.74 9.26 -5.91
CA THR A 261 -10.54 10.02 -6.88
C THR A 261 -11.65 10.85 -6.20
N HIS A 262 -11.82 10.71 -4.88
CA HIS A 262 -12.68 11.60 -4.09
C HIS A 262 -12.20 13.07 -4.20
N GLU A 263 -13.11 14.03 -4.15
CA GLU A 263 -12.81 15.47 -4.35
C GLU A 263 -11.74 16.03 -3.41
N PHE A 264 -11.62 15.46 -2.21
CA PHE A 264 -10.57 15.79 -1.24
C PHE A 264 -9.15 15.61 -1.81
N PHE A 265 -8.94 14.64 -2.69
CA PHE A 265 -7.63 14.29 -3.25
C PHE A 265 -7.25 15.12 -4.47
N ASP A 266 -7.41 16.44 -4.40
CA ASP A 266 -6.99 17.36 -5.45
C ASP A 266 -5.51 17.13 -5.83
N ARG A 267 -5.28 16.86 -7.12
CA ARG A 267 -3.95 16.58 -7.67
C ARG A 267 -3.13 17.84 -7.92
N SER A 268 -3.77 19.02 -7.90
CA SER A 268 -3.08 20.31 -7.96
C SER A 268 -2.34 20.65 -6.66
N GLN A 269 -2.65 19.94 -5.57
CA GLN A 269 -2.05 20.13 -4.25
C GLN A 269 -1.16 18.94 -3.86
N PRO A 270 -0.05 19.18 -3.13
CA PRO A 270 0.70 18.12 -2.49
C PRO A 270 -0.19 17.34 -1.50
N LEU A 271 0.04 16.04 -1.40
CA LEU A 271 -0.68 15.17 -0.48
C LEU A 271 0.29 14.49 0.48
N TRP A 272 0.11 14.76 1.76
CA TRP A 272 0.88 14.14 2.84
C TRP A 272 0.09 13.00 3.47
N ARG A 273 0.76 11.85 3.64
CA ARG A 273 0.27 10.72 4.41
C ARG A 273 0.92 10.71 5.77
N ILE A 274 0.13 10.88 6.81
CA ILE A 274 0.57 10.80 8.19
C ILE A 274 0.01 9.52 8.80
N ALA A 275 0.87 8.69 9.37
CA ALA A 275 0.44 7.58 10.22
C ALA A 275 0.75 7.93 11.67
N VAL A 276 -0.24 7.78 12.54
CA VAL A 276 -0.16 8.09 13.98
C VAL A 276 -0.95 7.03 14.75
N PRO A 277 -0.73 6.89 16.07
CA PRO A 277 -1.61 6.11 16.92
C PRO A 277 -3.08 6.47 16.68
N PRO A 278 -4.00 5.50 16.55
CA PRO A 278 -5.37 5.82 16.16
C PRO A 278 -6.17 6.72 17.11
N ALA A 279 -5.73 6.86 18.36
CA ALA A 279 -6.33 7.73 19.38
C ALA A 279 -5.74 9.15 19.40
N THR A 280 -4.82 9.47 18.49
CA THR A 280 -4.23 10.81 18.38
C THR A 280 -5.29 11.86 18.04
N ALA A 281 -5.36 12.90 18.88
CA ALA A 281 -6.23 14.07 18.73
C ALA A 281 -5.98 14.82 17.40
N PRO A 282 -6.93 15.68 16.95
CA PRO A 282 -6.72 16.58 15.83
C PRO A 282 -5.37 17.28 15.86
N MET A 283 -4.71 17.37 14.70
CA MET A 283 -3.35 17.91 14.58
C MET A 283 -3.31 19.33 14.02
N ALA A 284 -4.43 19.88 13.56
CA ALA A 284 -4.54 21.23 12.97
C ALA A 284 -3.52 21.50 11.84
N LEU A 285 -3.33 20.54 10.94
CA LEU A 285 -2.37 20.62 9.82
C LEU A 285 -2.99 21.12 8.52
N GLY A 286 -4.20 21.71 8.56
CA GLY A 286 -4.97 22.09 7.38
C GLY A 286 -5.99 21.02 6.95
N PRO A 287 -6.50 21.09 5.70
CA PRO A 287 -7.51 20.17 5.19
C PRO A 287 -7.09 18.71 5.36
N THR A 288 -7.83 17.97 6.19
CA THR A 288 -7.45 16.62 6.62
C THR A 288 -8.58 15.63 6.38
N LEU A 289 -8.30 14.50 5.73
CA LEU A 289 -9.19 13.34 5.66
C LEU A 289 -8.60 12.23 6.54
N ILE A 290 -9.43 11.58 7.34
CA ILE A 290 -9.01 10.52 8.27
C ILE A 290 -9.43 9.16 7.72
N GLU A 291 -8.51 8.20 7.70
CA GLU A 291 -8.80 6.80 7.38
C GLU A 291 -8.28 5.85 8.45
N TRP A 292 -8.61 4.57 8.27
CA TRP A 292 -8.20 3.46 9.13
C TRP A 292 -8.61 3.67 10.58
N GLY A 293 -9.81 4.21 10.77
CA GLY A 293 -10.38 4.52 12.09
C GLY A 293 -9.46 5.41 12.92
N GLY A 294 -8.77 6.36 12.30
CA GLY A 294 -7.87 7.27 13.01
C GLY A 294 -6.38 6.90 12.91
N GLY A 295 -5.99 5.80 12.26
CA GLY A 295 -4.57 5.48 12.07
C GLY A 295 -3.87 6.30 10.98
N GLN A 296 -4.61 6.80 9.99
CA GLN A 296 -4.08 7.54 8.84
C GLN A 296 -4.72 8.93 8.73
N ARG A 297 -3.91 9.94 8.44
CA ARG A 297 -4.35 11.29 8.05
C ARG A 297 -3.80 11.59 6.68
N TRP A 298 -4.68 11.97 5.77
CA TRP A 298 -4.33 12.62 4.52
C TRP A 298 -4.42 14.12 4.74
N VAL A 299 -3.32 14.84 4.56
CA VAL A 299 -3.28 16.30 4.64
C VAL A 299 -3.00 16.84 3.24
N SER A 300 -3.95 17.61 2.71
CA SER A 300 -3.84 18.21 1.37
C SER A 300 -3.35 19.65 1.48
N GLY A 301 -2.39 20.02 0.65
CA GLY A 301 -1.83 21.37 0.56
C GLY A 301 -0.34 21.45 0.91
N GLN A 302 0.21 22.65 0.70
CA GLN A 302 1.62 22.93 0.96
C GLN A 302 1.94 22.81 2.46
N GLN A 303 3.04 22.13 2.77
CA GLN A 303 3.55 21.98 4.13
C GLN A 303 5.05 22.18 4.12
N GLU A 304 5.59 22.70 5.22
CA GLU A 304 7.03 22.66 5.46
C GLU A 304 7.41 21.25 5.93
N PRO A 305 8.28 20.51 5.21
CA PRO A 305 8.56 19.11 5.50
C PRO A 305 9.04 18.82 6.92
N ALA A 306 9.90 19.67 7.50
CA ALA A 306 10.40 19.46 8.86
C ALA A 306 9.27 19.60 9.90
N SER A 307 8.40 20.59 9.74
CA SER A 307 7.26 20.88 10.62
C SER A 307 6.24 19.74 10.62
N ILE A 308 5.78 19.29 9.45
CA ILE A 308 4.79 18.19 9.39
C ILE A 308 5.36 16.87 9.90
N ARG A 309 6.65 16.60 9.66
CA ARG A 309 7.34 15.42 10.20
C ARG A 309 7.50 15.51 11.72
N ALA A 310 7.91 16.66 12.26
CA ALA A 310 8.02 16.89 13.69
C ALA A 310 6.65 16.77 14.39
N ALA A 311 5.59 17.31 13.79
CA ALA A 311 4.23 17.21 14.31
C ALA A 311 3.74 15.75 14.41
N ALA A 312 4.05 14.92 13.40
CA ALA A 312 3.77 13.49 13.41
C ALA A 312 4.64 12.74 14.45
N GLN A 313 5.95 13.00 14.46
CA GLN A 313 6.91 12.35 15.36
C GLN A 313 6.61 12.63 16.83
N ALA A 314 6.21 13.85 17.18
CA ALA A 314 5.80 14.23 18.54
C ALA A 314 4.61 13.40 19.07
N ARG A 315 3.88 12.71 18.19
CA ARG A 315 2.76 11.81 18.51
C ARG A 315 3.10 10.33 18.27
N GLY A 316 4.38 10.00 18.10
CA GLY A 316 4.83 8.62 17.80
C GLY A 316 4.49 8.16 16.38
N GLY A 317 4.26 9.09 15.47
CA GLY A 317 3.89 8.83 14.08
C GLY A 317 4.99 9.18 13.08
N HIS A 318 4.66 9.05 11.80
CA HIS A 318 5.52 9.41 10.68
C HIS A 318 4.73 10.14 9.59
N ALA A 319 5.39 11.03 8.86
CA ALA A 319 4.80 11.77 7.75
C ALA A 319 5.59 11.54 6.44
N THR A 320 4.88 11.22 5.37
CA THR A 320 5.43 10.99 4.03
C THR A 320 4.73 11.91 3.05
N LEU A 321 5.50 12.62 2.21
CA LEU A 321 4.93 13.25 1.02
C LEU A 321 4.52 12.13 0.06
N PHE A 322 3.24 11.78 0.06
CA PHE A 322 2.74 10.63 -0.68
C PHE A 322 2.66 10.92 -2.17
N ARG A 323 2.29 12.16 -2.51
CA ARG A 323 2.22 12.64 -3.89
C ARG A 323 2.54 14.14 -3.90
N ALA A 324 3.54 14.52 -4.69
CA ALA A 324 3.83 15.92 -4.98
C ALA A 324 2.84 16.48 -6.02
N ALA A 325 2.57 17.79 -6.02
CA ALA A 325 1.86 18.44 -7.12
C ALA A 325 2.83 18.79 -8.27
N SER A 326 4.06 19.13 -7.90
CA SER A 326 5.17 19.44 -8.81
C SER A 326 6.48 18.86 -8.29
N HIS A 327 7.46 18.62 -9.17
CA HIS A 327 8.80 18.19 -8.76
C HIS A 327 9.48 19.17 -7.79
N ARG A 328 9.05 20.44 -7.77
CA ARG A 328 9.57 21.46 -6.84
C ARG A 328 9.13 21.24 -5.39
N ASP A 329 8.06 20.47 -5.17
CA ASP A 329 7.54 20.19 -3.83
C ASP A 329 8.28 19.05 -3.14
N VAL A 330 9.10 18.29 -3.89
CA VAL A 330 9.87 17.16 -3.36
C VAL A 330 10.96 17.68 -2.43
N PRO A 331 10.98 17.30 -1.14
CA PRO A 331 12.01 17.75 -0.21
C PRO A 331 13.39 17.24 -0.61
N ARG A 332 14.44 18.02 -0.31
CA ARG A 332 15.83 17.66 -0.62
C ARG A 332 16.29 16.38 0.07
N ASP A 333 15.73 16.09 1.24
CA ASP A 333 16.00 14.87 2.03
C ASP A 333 15.04 13.72 1.70
N GLY A 334 14.26 13.85 0.62
CA GLY A 334 13.38 12.81 0.10
C GLY A 334 11.93 12.94 0.59
N VAL A 335 11.05 12.08 0.09
CA VAL A 335 9.60 12.13 0.37
C VAL A 335 9.21 11.37 1.64
N PHE A 336 10.00 10.37 2.04
CA PHE A 336 9.72 9.54 3.20
C PHE A 336 10.02 10.27 4.51
N HIS A 337 9.49 9.74 5.60
CA HIS A 337 9.94 10.15 6.93
C HIS A 337 11.37 9.62 7.14
N PRO A 338 12.31 10.43 7.65
CA PRO A 338 13.66 9.96 7.92
C PRO A 338 13.67 8.70 8.80
N LEU A 339 14.48 7.72 8.43
CA LEU A 339 14.61 6.48 9.20
C LEU A 339 15.37 6.76 10.49
N ALA A 340 14.97 6.10 11.58
CA ALA A 340 15.80 6.06 12.79
C ALA A 340 17.19 5.47 12.46
N PRO A 341 18.28 5.93 13.09
CA PRO A 341 19.65 5.52 12.72
C PRO A 341 19.88 3.99 12.69
N GLY A 342 19.31 3.26 13.64
CA GLY A 342 19.39 1.79 13.68
C GLY A 342 18.68 1.13 12.48
N VAL A 343 17.50 1.63 12.12
CA VAL A 343 16.74 1.12 10.95
C VAL A 343 17.47 1.46 9.65
N ALA A 344 18.05 2.66 9.53
CA ALA A 344 18.86 3.04 8.38
C ALA A 344 20.08 2.12 8.21
N THR A 345 20.78 1.82 9.31
CA THR A 345 21.93 0.89 9.31
C THR A 345 21.53 -0.51 8.86
N LEU A 346 20.42 -1.04 9.39
CA LEU A 346 19.90 -2.34 8.98
C LEU A 346 19.49 -2.36 7.50
N THR A 347 18.80 -1.31 7.04
CA THR A 347 18.38 -1.18 5.64
C THR A 347 19.58 -1.17 4.70
N ARG A 348 20.65 -0.45 5.05
CA ARG A 348 21.90 -0.40 4.27
C ARG A 348 22.59 -1.77 4.22
N ARG A 349 22.65 -2.50 5.34
CA ARG A 349 23.21 -3.87 5.37
C ARG A 349 22.39 -4.82 4.51
N LEU A 350 21.06 -4.78 4.62
CA LEU A 350 20.18 -5.60 3.78
C LEU A 350 20.34 -5.29 2.29
N LYS A 351 20.49 -4.01 1.93
CA LYS A 351 20.77 -3.59 0.56
C LYS A 351 22.11 -4.15 0.08
N GLN A 352 23.16 -4.09 0.91
CA GLN A 352 24.48 -4.66 0.58
C GLN A 352 24.45 -6.18 0.39
N GLU A 353 23.64 -6.90 1.17
CA GLU A 353 23.53 -8.37 1.04
C GLU A 353 22.70 -8.80 -0.19
N LEU A 354 21.58 -8.12 -0.47
CA LEU A 354 20.65 -8.52 -1.53
C LEU A 354 20.97 -7.87 -2.89
N ASP A 355 21.57 -6.68 -2.87
CA ASP A 355 21.96 -5.93 -4.06
C ASP A 355 23.29 -5.17 -3.80
N PRO A 356 24.42 -5.90 -3.68
CA PRO A 356 25.73 -5.32 -3.39
C PRO A 356 26.21 -4.33 -4.46
N SER A 357 25.65 -4.40 -5.67
CA SER A 357 26.00 -3.51 -6.78
C SER A 357 25.17 -2.23 -6.81
N GLY A 358 24.17 -2.07 -5.92
CA GLY A 358 23.26 -0.92 -5.92
C GLY A 358 22.45 -0.81 -7.21
N LEU A 359 22.16 -1.95 -7.84
CA LEU A 359 21.58 -2.04 -9.17
C LEU A 359 20.12 -1.57 -9.18
N PHE A 360 19.29 -2.03 -8.25
CA PHE A 360 17.84 -1.90 -8.36
C PHE A 360 17.29 -0.66 -7.68
N ASN A 361 16.51 0.11 -8.44
CA ASN A 361 15.74 1.28 -8.00
C ASN A 361 16.52 2.22 -7.05
N PRO A 362 17.74 2.65 -7.40
CA PRO A 362 18.55 3.49 -6.53
C PRO A 362 17.83 4.81 -6.22
N GLY A 363 17.95 5.23 -4.98
CA GLY A 363 17.34 6.42 -4.40
C GLY A 363 15.86 6.26 -4.06
N ARG A 364 15.16 5.23 -4.57
CA ARG A 364 13.69 5.21 -4.61
C ARG A 364 13.01 5.14 -3.25
N LEU A 365 13.55 4.35 -2.33
CA LEU A 365 13.05 4.27 -0.94
C LEU A 365 13.87 5.18 0.00
N THR A 366 15.19 5.20 -0.18
CA THR A 366 16.15 5.99 0.60
C THR A 366 17.14 6.61 -0.38
N LEU A 367 17.33 7.94 -0.33
CA LEU A 367 18.14 8.66 -1.32
C LEU A 367 19.60 8.19 -1.40
N GLU A 368 20.13 7.65 -0.29
CA GLU A 368 21.52 7.17 -0.19
C GLU A 368 21.77 5.77 -0.77
N LEU A 369 20.72 4.98 -1.04
CA LEU A 369 20.84 3.55 -1.38
C LEU A 369 20.49 3.23 -2.82
#